data_AF-A0A5E4T1I0-F1
#
_entry.id   AF-A0A5E4T1I0-F1
#
_cell.length_a   1.000
_cell.length_b   1.000
_cell.length_c   1.000
_cell.angle_alpha   90.00
_cell.angle_beta   90.00
_cell.angle_gamma   90.00
#
_symmetry.space_group_name_H-M   'P 1'
#
loop_
_entity.id
_entity.type
_entity.pdbx_description
1 polymer ?
#
loop_
_entity_poly.entity_id
_entity_poly.type
_entity_poly.pdbx_seq_one_letter_code
_entity_poly.pdbx_strand_id
1 'polypeptide(L)'
;MRIDSGLSYLGANGTQSPAAAKRTDASFAAALAATTQSPTHISSAPSQKTAESKPTDFTSMTRQQMRDWVNTQIQSGQMSLDDSSPLMAMTMKISVDTGIEVPAGSDAEQIDFTSRARQGIAAALSRNEPENAKRLQVALDLLLKHQGETFGVNTHA
;
A
#
# COMPACT_ATOMS: atom_id res chain seq x y z
N MET A 1 -46.42 10.32 -50.04
CA MET A 1 -45.08 10.92 -50.22
C MET A 1 -44.05 9.83 -49.94
N ARG A 2 -43.15 9.58 -50.90
CA ARG A 2 -41.82 8.91 -50.90
C ARG A 2 -41.27 8.45 -49.51
N ILE A 3 -40.56 7.33 -49.30
CA ILE A 3 -39.69 6.46 -50.12
C ILE A 3 -39.35 5.17 -49.31
N ASP A 4 -39.10 4.07 -50.03
CA ASP A 4 -38.31 2.89 -49.66
C ASP A 4 -36.99 3.18 -48.93
N SER A 5 -36.53 2.23 -48.09
CA SER A 5 -35.23 1.53 -48.22
C SER A 5 -35.00 0.59 -47.03
N GLY A 6 -35.06 -0.72 -47.28
CA GLY A 6 -34.61 -1.74 -46.35
C GLY A 6 -33.09 -1.95 -46.42
N LEU A 7 -32.53 -2.63 -45.41
CA LEU A 7 -31.33 -3.45 -45.55
C LEU A 7 -31.30 -4.53 -44.47
N SER A 8 -31.01 -5.73 -44.94
CA SER A 8 -31.11 -7.04 -44.33
C SER A 8 -29.99 -7.32 -43.33
N TYR A 9 -30.27 -8.13 -42.31
CA TYR A 9 -29.26 -9.04 -41.77
C TYR A 9 -29.81 -10.45 -41.65
N LEU A 10 -29.36 -11.29 -42.59
CA LEU A 10 -29.30 -12.74 -42.45
C LEU A 10 -28.37 -13.10 -41.28
N GLY A 11 -28.69 -14.18 -40.58
CA GLY A 11 -27.79 -14.82 -39.63
C GLY A 11 -28.49 -15.88 -38.79
N ALA A 12 -28.69 -17.04 -39.38
CA ALA A 12 -29.23 -18.24 -38.74
C ALA A 12 -28.23 -18.92 -37.78
N ASN A 13 -28.77 -19.92 -37.06
CA ASN A 13 -28.20 -20.86 -36.08
C ASN A 13 -28.15 -20.32 -34.63
N GLY A 14 -28.94 -20.87 -33.70
CA GLY A 14 -29.00 -22.30 -33.33
C GLY A 14 -27.86 -22.53 -32.32
N THR A 15 -28.05 -22.91 -31.07
CA THR A 15 -28.88 -24.01 -30.55
C THR A 15 -29.05 -23.87 -29.04
N GLN A 16 -30.01 -24.66 -28.54
CA GLN A 16 -30.51 -24.79 -27.18
C GLN A 16 -29.46 -24.94 -26.06
N SER A 17 -29.84 -24.44 -24.88
CA SER A 17 -29.27 -24.76 -23.58
C SER A 17 -29.36 -26.25 -23.25
N PRO A 18 -28.41 -26.75 -22.44
CA PRO A 18 -28.78 -27.55 -21.28
C PRO A 18 -28.13 -27.03 -19.99
N ALA A 19 -28.79 -27.36 -18.88
CA ALA A 19 -28.52 -26.89 -17.54
C ALA A 19 -27.27 -27.51 -16.87
N ALA A 20 -26.76 -26.76 -15.89
CA ALA A 20 -26.10 -27.19 -14.64
C ALA A 20 -24.85 -28.09 -14.71
N ALA A 21 -23.68 -27.52 -14.41
CA ALA A 21 -23.02 -27.65 -13.09
C ALA A 21 -21.49 -27.37 -13.15
N LYS A 22 -21.03 -26.61 -12.16
CA LYS A 22 -19.66 -26.50 -11.61
C LYS A 22 -18.52 -26.06 -12.53
N ARG A 23 -18.13 -24.79 -12.41
CA ARG A 23 -16.72 -24.34 -12.48
C ARG A 23 -16.49 -23.10 -11.60
N THR A 24 -16.41 -23.30 -10.29
CA THR A 24 -15.94 -22.28 -9.34
C THR A 24 -14.43 -22.42 -9.18
N ASP A 25 -13.66 -22.07 -10.21
CA ASP A 25 -12.19 -21.96 -10.09
C ASP A 25 -11.52 -21.12 -11.18
N ALA A 26 -12.20 -20.82 -12.29
CA ALA A 26 -11.58 -20.16 -13.44
C ALA A 26 -11.41 -18.62 -13.30
N SER A 27 -11.74 -18.01 -12.16
CA SER A 27 -11.82 -16.56 -12.02
C SER A 27 -10.56 -15.90 -11.43
N PHE A 28 -9.64 -16.67 -10.84
CA PHE A 28 -8.41 -16.10 -10.28
C PHE A 28 -7.25 -16.11 -11.30
N ALA A 29 -7.06 -17.23 -12.01
CA ALA A 29 -6.03 -17.34 -13.04
C ALA A 29 -6.25 -16.38 -14.22
N ALA A 30 -7.51 -16.12 -14.59
CA ALA A 30 -7.86 -15.16 -15.63
C ALA A 30 -7.59 -13.69 -15.21
N ALA A 31 -7.76 -13.36 -13.93
CA ALA A 31 -7.43 -12.04 -13.41
C ALA A 31 -5.91 -11.80 -13.36
N LEU A 32 -5.12 -12.84 -13.08
CA LEU A 32 -3.66 -12.75 -13.06
C LEU A 32 -3.05 -12.63 -14.47
N ALA A 33 -3.63 -13.32 -15.45
CA ALA A 33 -3.19 -13.24 -16.85
C ALA A 33 -3.50 -11.88 -17.50
N ALA A 34 -4.59 -11.22 -17.08
CA ALA A 34 -4.93 -9.87 -17.58
C ALA A 34 -3.98 -8.77 -17.10
N THR A 35 -3.19 -9.02 -16.04
CA THR A 35 -2.21 -8.05 -15.52
C THR A 35 -0.84 -8.15 -16.20
N THR A 36 -0.59 -9.21 -16.97
CA THR A 36 0.77 -9.55 -17.45
C THR A 36 1.02 -9.32 -18.94
N GLN A 37 0.11 -8.67 -19.68
CA GLN A 37 0.33 -8.34 -21.10
C GLN A 37 0.04 -6.86 -21.40
N SER A 38 1.10 -6.05 -21.24
CA SER A 38 1.28 -4.64 -21.63
C SER A 38 1.20 -4.45 -23.17
N PRO A 39 1.12 -3.21 -23.75
CA PRO A 39 2.34 -2.37 -23.83
C PRO A 39 2.18 -0.83 -23.99
N THR A 40 3.30 -0.16 -23.68
CA THR A 40 3.89 1.05 -24.31
C THR A 40 3.44 2.50 -23.94
N HIS A 41 4.50 3.30 -23.67
CA HIS A 41 4.60 4.75 -23.44
C HIS A 41 4.21 5.22 -22.02
N ILE A 42 5.13 5.60 -21.13
CA ILE A 42 6.38 6.36 -21.28
C ILE A 42 7.41 5.85 -20.27
N SER A 43 8.68 5.76 -20.68
CA SER A 43 9.80 5.67 -19.75
C SER A 43 9.81 6.90 -18.85
N SER A 44 9.15 6.82 -17.72
CA SER A 44 9.62 7.44 -16.49
C SER A 44 10.03 6.25 -15.64
N ALA A 45 11.28 5.84 -15.76
CA ALA A 45 11.89 5.11 -14.66
C ALA A 45 11.52 5.90 -13.40
N PRO A 46 10.88 5.32 -12.36
CA PRO A 46 11.09 5.93 -11.06
C PRO A 46 12.60 5.93 -10.97
N SER A 47 13.18 7.13 -10.96
CA SER A 47 14.60 7.24 -10.70
C SER A 47 14.80 6.33 -9.50
N GLN A 48 15.53 5.23 -9.68
CA GLN A 48 16.31 4.69 -8.59
C GLN A 48 17.17 5.88 -8.25
N LYS A 49 16.60 6.74 -7.39
CA LYS A 49 17.32 7.75 -6.67
C LYS A 49 18.29 6.86 -5.97
N THR A 50 19.52 6.83 -6.50
CA THR A 50 20.67 6.23 -5.86
C THR A 50 20.45 6.56 -4.41
N ALA A 51 20.07 5.56 -3.63
CA ALA A 51 19.81 5.76 -2.23
C ALA A 51 21.19 6.06 -1.69
N GLU A 52 21.59 7.33 -1.77
CA GLU A 52 22.57 7.91 -0.88
C GLU A 52 22.14 7.36 0.46
N SER A 53 22.98 6.49 1.02
CA SER A 53 22.72 5.66 2.18
C SER A 53 22.51 6.59 3.38
N LYS A 54 21.40 7.32 3.38
CA LYS A 54 21.11 8.32 4.37
C LYS A 54 20.62 7.56 5.58
N PRO A 55 21.22 7.81 6.76
CA PRO A 55 20.70 7.30 8.01
C PRO A 55 19.20 7.56 8.09
N THR A 56 18.42 6.54 8.45
CA THR A 56 16.99 6.73 8.65
C THR A 56 16.76 7.63 9.85
N ASP A 57 15.98 8.68 9.65
CA ASP A 57 15.65 9.64 10.68
C ASP A 57 14.12 9.70 10.87
N PHE A 58 13.63 9.06 11.93
CA PHE A 58 12.21 9.01 12.26
C PHE A 58 11.69 10.31 12.91
N THR A 59 12.57 11.27 13.21
CA THR A 59 12.19 12.56 13.79
C THR A 59 11.76 13.59 12.74
N SER A 60 12.10 13.34 11.48
CA SER A 60 11.76 14.21 10.35
C SER A 60 11.65 13.39 9.07
N MET A 61 10.52 12.70 8.92
CA MET A 61 10.18 11.97 7.70
C MET A 61 8.71 12.12 7.34
N THR A 62 8.41 11.94 6.06
CA THR A 62 7.03 11.95 5.55
C THR A 62 6.31 10.63 5.81
N ARG A 63 4.98 10.65 5.74
CA ARG A 63 4.15 9.43 5.81
C ARG A 63 4.55 8.42 4.76
N GLN A 64 4.87 8.86 3.54
CA GLN A 64 5.31 7.97 2.46
C GLN A 64 6.66 7.31 2.78
N GLN A 65 7.65 8.08 3.24
CA GLN A 65 8.96 7.54 3.62
C GLN A 65 8.85 6.50 4.74
N MET A 66 7.99 6.75 5.73
CA MET A 66 7.74 5.79 6.81
C MET A 66 7.15 4.48 6.27
N ARG A 67 6.16 4.54 5.38
CA ARG A 67 5.56 3.35 4.74
C ARG A 67 6.59 2.58 3.92
N ASP A 68 7.41 3.28 3.14
CA ASP A 68 8.46 2.67 2.32
C ASP A 68 9.52 1.97 3.18
N TRP A 69 9.90 2.57 4.32
CA TRP A 69 10.80 1.96 5.29
C TRP A 69 10.19 0.67 5.88
N VAL A 70 8.94 0.72 6.35
CA VAL A 70 8.26 -0.45 6.90
C VAL A 70 8.14 -1.56 5.85
N ASN A 71 7.76 -1.23 4.62
CA ASN A 71 7.70 -2.20 3.52
C ASN A 71 9.04 -2.88 3.27
N THR A 72 10.15 -2.13 3.37
CA THR A 72 11.50 -2.67 3.24
C THR A 72 11.84 -3.64 4.38
N GLN A 73 11.43 -3.34 5.62
CA GLN A 73 11.62 -4.26 6.75
C GLN A 73 10.83 -5.57 6.59
N ILE A 74 9.61 -5.48 6.07
CA ILE A 74 8.78 -6.66 5.79
C ILE A 74 9.40 -7.51 4.68
N GLN A 75 9.82 -6.87 3.59
CA GLN A 75 10.43 -7.56 2.44
C GLN A 75 11.78 -8.21 2.79
N SER A 76 12.55 -7.60 3.70
CA SER A 76 13.81 -8.17 4.19
C SER A 76 13.64 -9.22 5.29
N GLY A 77 12.40 -9.49 5.73
CA GLY A 77 12.11 -10.43 6.82
C GLY A 77 12.54 -9.94 8.21
N GLN A 78 12.92 -8.67 8.35
CA GLN A 78 13.32 -8.06 9.62
C GLN A 78 12.12 -7.65 10.49
N MET A 79 10.92 -7.58 9.91
CA MET A 79 9.68 -7.22 10.59
C MET A 79 8.49 -8.03 10.04
N SER A 80 7.60 -8.50 10.92
CA SER A 80 6.38 -9.18 10.51
C SER A 80 5.25 -8.19 10.17
N LEU A 81 4.22 -8.63 9.45
CA LEU A 81 3.05 -7.80 9.14
C LEU A 81 2.31 -7.32 10.40
N ASP A 82 2.17 -8.16 11.43
CA ASP A 82 1.52 -7.76 12.69
C ASP A 82 2.36 -6.72 13.44
N ASP A 83 3.67 -6.92 13.53
CA ASP A 83 4.59 -5.96 14.19
C ASP A 83 4.63 -4.61 13.46
N SER A 84 4.43 -4.63 12.14
CA SER A 84 4.40 -3.43 11.30
C SER A 84 3.08 -2.65 11.36
N SER A 85 2.01 -3.29 11.84
CA SER A 85 0.65 -2.73 11.79
C SER A 85 0.50 -1.40 12.56
N PRO A 86 1.05 -1.23 13.78
CA PRO A 86 0.98 0.04 14.50
C PRO A 86 1.72 1.16 13.74
N LEU A 87 2.86 0.84 13.13
CA LEU A 87 3.65 1.79 12.35
C LEU A 87 2.90 2.26 11.10
N MET A 88 2.24 1.33 10.39
CA MET A 88 1.38 1.68 9.25
C MET A 88 0.19 2.54 9.68
N ALA A 89 -0.48 2.20 10.78
CA ALA A 89 -1.60 2.98 11.30
C ALA A 89 -1.21 4.43 11.62
N MET A 90 0.02 4.67 12.08
CA MET A 90 0.51 6.02 12.35
C MET A 90 0.69 6.89 11.10
N THR A 91 0.77 6.28 9.90
CA THR A 91 0.89 6.96 8.61
C THR A 91 -0.46 7.26 7.96
N MET A 92 -1.56 6.80 8.56
CA MET A 92 -2.91 7.11 8.09
C MET A 92 -3.29 8.53 8.51
N LYS A 93 -3.95 9.25 7.61
CA LYS A 93 -4.50 10.59 7.86
C LYS A 93 -5.85 10.68 7.19
N ILE A 94 -6.90 10.89 7.97
CA ILE A 94 -8.26 11.09 7.45
C ILE A 94 -8.51 12.58 7.37
N SER A 95 -8.92 13.08 6.21
CA SER A 95 -9.31 14.48 6.02
C SER A 95 -10.59 14.75 6.81
N VAL A 96 -10.60 15.82 7.61
CA VAL A 96 -11.78 16.23 8.38
C VAL A 96 -12.91 16.75 7.49
N ASP A 97 -12.56 17.33 6.33
CA ASP A 97 -13.51 17.91 5.38
C ASP A 97 -14.26 16.84 4.57
N THR A 98 -13.54 15.78 4.18
CA THR A 98 -14.07 14.76 3.27
C THR A 98 -14.35 13.43 3.96
N GLY A 99 -13.75 13.17 5.13
CA GLY A 99 -13.80 11.87 5.81
C GLY A 99 -13.02 10.76 5.10
N ILE A 100 -12.26 11.09 4.04
CA ILE A 100 -11.51 10.13 3.23
C ILE A 100 -10.03 10.14 3.65
N GLU A 101 -9.37 8.98 3.54
CA GLU A 101 -7.92 8.89 3.76
C GLU A 101 -7.16 9.74 2.72
N VAL A 102 -6.27 10.60 3.22
CA VAL A 102 -5.35 11.38 2.41
C VAL A 102 -4.17 10.49 2.01
N PRO A 103 -3.93 10.28 0.70
CA PRO A 103 -2.81 9.48 0.24
C PRO A 103 -1.49 9.94 0.86
N ALA A 104 -0.68 9.01 1.35
CA ALA A 104 0.58 9.34 2.00
C ALA A 104 1.55 10.07 1.06
N GLY A 105 1.55 9.73 -0.23
CA GLY A 105 2.39 10.37 -1.25
C GLY A 105 1.97 11.78 -1.66
N SER A 106 0.73 12.18 -1.38
CA SER A 106 0.27 13.57 -1.64
C SER A 106 0.58 14.53 -0.50
N ASP A 107 1.18 14.03 0.58
CA ASP A 107 1.40 14.77 1.82
C ASP A 107 2.88 14.86 2.15
N ALA A 108 3.45 16.05 1.95
CA ALA A 108 4.87 16.33 2.18
C ALA A 108 5.18 16.77 3.63
N GLU A 109 4.20 16.65 4.52
CA GLU A 109 4.35 16.96 5.95
C GLU A 109 5.47 16.09 6.57
N GLN A 110 6.44 16.75 7.19
CA GLN A 110 7.50 16.10 7.96
C GLN A 110 6.99 15.84 9.37
N ILE A 111 7.03 14.59 9.79
CA ILE A 111 6.46 14.13 11.06
C ILE A 111 7.56 13.48 11.89
N ASP A 112 7.58 13.83 13.18
CA ASP A 112 8.32 13.08 14.18
C ASP A 112 7.49 11.88 14.62
N PHE A 113 7.78 10.73 14.01
CA PHE A 113 7.09 9.47 14.33
C PHE A 113 7.43 8.96 15.73
N THR A 114 8.60 9.30 16.28
CA THR A 114 8.97 8.90 17.65
C THR A 114 8.13 9.65 18.69
N SER A 115 7.96 10.96 18.49
CA SER A 115 7.07 11.78 19.32
C SER A 115 5.61 11.36 19.14
N ARG A 116 5.19 11.08 17.90
CA ARG A 116 3.83 10.60 17.62
C ARG A 116 3.54 9.26 18.30
N ALA A 117 4.51 8.33 18.35
CA ALA A 117 4.36 7.06 19.04
C ALA A 117 4.20 7.27 20.55
N ARG A 118 5.03 8.13 21.17
CA ARG A 118 4.92 8.50 22.59
C ARG A 118 3.56 9.12 22.93
N GLN A 119 3.07 10.02 22.09
CA GLN A 119 1.74 10.61 22.22
C GLN A 119 0.64 9.55 22.08
N GLY A 120 0.77 8.63 21.13
CA GLY A 120 -0.14 7.50 20.95
C GLY A 120 -0.21 6.61 22.18
N ILE A 121 0.93 6.28 22.81
CA ILE A 121 1.02 5.51 24.05
C ILE A 121 0.28 6.23 25.17
N ALA A 122 0.57 7.52 25.39
CA ALA A 122 -0.09 8.32 26.41
C ALA A 122 -1.62 8.38 26.18
N ALA A 123 -2.04 8.53 24.93
CA ALA A 123 -3.45 8.57 24.56
C ALA A 123 -4.14 7.20 24.77
N ALA A 124 -3.50 6.09 24.40
CA ALA A 124 -4.01 4.75 24.66
C ALA A 124 -4.16 4.46 26.15
N LEU A 125 -3.18 4.86 26.97
CA LEU A 125 -3.26 4.75 28.43
C LEU A 125 -4.41 5.60 29.00
N SER A 126 -4.60 6.82 28.51
CA SER A 126 -5.71 7.70 28.95
C SER A 126 -7.10 7.12 28.63
N ARG A 127 -7.20 6.29 27.59
CA ARG A 127 -8.43 5.62 27.16
C ARG A 127 -8.61 4.22 27.75
N ASN A 128 -7.72 3.79 28.67
CA ASN A 128 -7.70 2.45 29.24
C ASN A 128 -7.52 1.34 28.18
N GLU A 129 -6.67 1.57 27.17
CA GLU A 129 -6.33 0.61 26.11
C GLU A 129 -4.89 0.07 26.28
N PRO A 130 -4.62 -0.77 27.29
CA PRO A 130 -3.26 -1.22 27.61
C PRO A 130 -2.63 -2.08 26.50
N GLU A 131 -3.42 -2.89 25.80
CA GLU A 131 -2.96 -3.69 24.66
C GLU A 131 -2.49 -2.81 23.50
N ASN A 132 -3.22 -1.72 23.23
CA ASN A 132 -2.84 -0.75 22.21
C ASN A 132 -1.57 0.01 22.62
N ALA A 133 -1.48 0.43 23.90
CA ALA A 133 -0.28 1.06 24.44
C ALA A 133 0.96 0.15 24.31
N LYS A 134 0.81 -1.16 24.58
CA LYS A 134 1.88 -2.15 24.42
C LYS A 134 2.32 -2.29 22.96
N ARG A 135 1.38 -2.35 22.01
CA ARG A 135 1.70 -2.40 20.57
C ARG A 135 2.45 -1.14 20.12
N LEU A 136 2.04 0.04 20.58
CA LEU A 136 2.72 1.30 20.29
C LEU A 136 4.09 1.41 20.98
N GLN A 137 4.27 0.80 22.15
CA GLN A 137 5.55 0.70 22.82
C GLN A 137 6.54 -0.14 21.99
N VAL A 138 6.12 -1.32 21.52
CA VAL A 138 6.94 -2.16 20.62
C VAL A 138 7.32 -1.41 19.35
N ALA A 139 6.36 -0.68 18.77
CA ALA A 139 6.60 0.16 17.60
C ALA A 139 7.63 1.27 17.88
N LEU A 140 7.54 1.95 19.04
CA LEU A 140 8.51 2.96 19.46
C LEU A 140 9.91 2.35 19.66
N ASP A 141 10.01 1.18 20.29
CA ASP A 141 11.27 0.49 20.49
C ASP A 141 11.94 0.12 19.15
N LEU A 142 11.16 -0.28 18.15
CA LEU A 142 11.64 -0.50 16.79
C LEU A 142 12.17 0.78 16.15
N LEU A 143 11.41 1.88 16.21
CA LEU A 143 11.87 3.18 15.69
C LEU A 143 13.20 3.60 16.31
N LEU A 144 13.34 3.48 17.64
CA LEU A 144 14.56 3.83 18.35
C LEU A 144 15.73 2.90 18.01
N LYS A 145 15.47 1.60 17.87
CA LYS A 145 16.48 0.61 17.49
C LYS A 145 17.06 0.88 16.09
N HIS A 146 16.21 1.29 15.15
CA HIS A 146 16.59 1.52 13.76
C HIS A 146 16.93 2.99 13.44
N GLN A 147 16.90 3.88 14.44
CA GLN A 147 17.23 5.30 14.28
C GLN A 147 18.71 5.44 13.91
N GLY A 148 18.99 6.17 12.84
CA GLY A 148 20.36 6.40 12.37
C GLY A 148 20.98 5.22 11.62
N GLU A 149 20.24 4.12 11.41
CA GLU A 149 20.74 3.04 10.55
C GLU A 149 20.72 3.46 9.08
N THR A 150 21.83 3.18 8.39
CA THR A 150 21.97 3.44 6.96
C THR A 150 21.30 2.32 6.17
N PHE A 151 20.13 2.61 5.62
CA PHE A 151 19.45 1.68 4.71
C PHE A 151 19.99 1.88 3.29
N GLY A 152 21.09 1.19 3.01
CA GLY A 152 21.64 1.00 1.67
C GLY A 152 21.85 -0.49 1.47
N VAL A 153 21.31 -1.04 0.39
CA VAL A 153 21.46 -2.45 0.02
C VAL A 153 22.96 -2.78 0.02
N ASN A 154 23.42 -3.60 0.97
CA ASN A 154 24.75 -4.17 0.95
C ASN A 154 24.81 -5.19 -0.19
N THR A 155 24.96 -4.70 -1.43
CA THR A 155 25.34 -5.50 -2.59
C THR A 155 26.85 -5.69 -2.53
N HIS A 156 27.31 -6.55 -1.60
CA HIS A 156 28.65 -7.13 -1.72
C HIS A 156 28.54 -8.27 -2.73
N ALA A 157 29.08 -8.04 -3.92
CA ALA A 157 29.41 -9.08 -4.90
C ALA A 157 30.83 -9.60 -4.63
#